data_AF-A0A9X0BEJ3-F1
#
_entry.id   AF-A0A9X0BEJ3-F1
#
_cell.length_a   1.000
_cell.length_b   1.000
_cell.length_c   1.000
_cell.angle_alpha   90.00
_cell.angle_beta   90.00
_cell.angle_gamma   90.00
#
_symmetry.space_group_name_H-M   'P 1'
#
loop_
_entity.id
_entity.type
_entity.pdbx_description
1 polymer ?
#
loop_
_entity_poly.entity_id
_entity_poly.type
_entity_poly.pdbx_seq_one_letter_code
_entity_poly.pdbx_strand_id
1 'polypeptide(L)'
;MAAYEPPFILPPHHDSPCDPSILEHNPKFKRLYENLTLNILNPDGSTRVHSADPARTVIAEDLKQCQIRSSKRRIKARILKQLAFASDSGIPDECHDNLAIISLYLETPSPAIEPEPLAPAPAPATDENENENKNTDNTALSLLAPDFDTFYTTIPTLSLQLSTQLSNSISELRSLSSDDEPSTSTSTSNEPPSSRSTSATHHARTRAREKRLRTSMAPVKPLSTQLADQVANLRQRQLFELPTARRAMAATAAQLLAVQTVLLERVVVVLERGMHGALARRIKARADHLGIVARGVEGKVEVTKLEIGAMLYTPETLAALGKYRDNLRELRGRLDEREIVAKEELKKYGDVGEFEVEEGSGGDEGTLAEIARRYGGLLKEIENVRMEIARIGE
;
A
#
# COMPACT_ATOMS: atom_id res chain seq x y z
N MET A 1 76.97 40.61 -37.19
CA MET A 1 77.55 39.28 -37.49
C MET A 1 77.14 38.39 -36.32
N ALA A 2 76.20 37.48 -36.59
CA ALA A 2 75.35 36.83 -35.59
C ALA A 2 76.10 35.76 -34.78
N ALA A 3 75.91 35.77 -33.46
CA ALA A 3 76.26 34.67 -32.57
C ALA A 3 75.15 33.61 -32.65
N TYR A 4 75.52 32.39 -33.03
CA TYR A 4 74.63 31.23 -33.12
C TYR A 4 74.87 30.38 -31.87
N GLU A 5 73.95 30.45 -30.92
CA GLU A 5 73.95 29.67 -29.68
C GLU A 5 73.23 28.33 -29.95
N PRO A 6 73.85 27.16 -29.71
CA PRO A 6 73.20 25.88 -29.94
C PRO A 6 72.21 25.56 -28.82
N PRO A 7 71.05 24.94 -29.12
CA PRO A 7 70.04 24.65 -28.11
C PRO A 7 70.48 23.50 -27.20
N PHE A 8 70.50 23.78 -25.89
CA PHE A 8 70.60 22.80 -24.82
C PHE A 8 69.44 21.79 -24.92
N ILE A 9 69.76 20.56 -25.32
CA ILE A 9 68.87 19.41 -25.19
C ILE A 9 68.90 18.99 -23.72
N LEU A 10 67.85 19.35 -22.98
CA LEU A 10 67.60 18.87 -21.62
C LEU A 10 67.39 17.34 -21.64
N PRO A 11 68.09 16.56 -20.80
CA PRO A 11 67.83 15.13 -20.68
C PRO A 11 66.48 14.87 -19.98
N PRO A 12 65.72 13.85 -20.38
CA PRO A 12 64.47 13.50 -19.72
C PRO A 12 64.80 12.99 -18.30
N HIS A 13 64.25 13.66 -17.28
CA HIS A 13 64.28 13.20 -15.89
C HIS A 13 63.64 11.81 -15.82
N HIS A 14 64.51 10.81 -15.70
CA HIS A 14 64.14 9.42 -15.50
C HIS A 14 64.14 9.18 -13.99
N ASP A 15 63.00 9.39 -13.34
CA ASP A 15 62.77 8.85 -12.00
C ASP A 15 62.68 7.31 -12.14
N SER A 16 63.86 6.70 -12.24
CA SER A 16 64.03 5.26 -12.18
C SER A 16 64.00 4.81 -10.72
N PRO A 17 63.23 3.78 -10.35
CA PRO A 17 63.16 3.24 -8.98
C PRO A 17 64.44 2.49 -8.53
N CYS A 18 65.58 2.71 -9.17
CA CYS A 18 66.86 2.05 -8.88
C CYS A 18 67.97 3.10 -8.68
N ASP A 19 68.73 2.94 -7.60
CA ASP A 19 69.80 3.83 -7.18
C ASP A 19 70.95 3.81 -8.21
N PRO A 20 71.39 4.95 -8.77
CA PRO A 20 72.36 5.00 -9.87
C PRO A 20 73.70 4.36 -9.51
N SER A 21 74.05 4.32 -8.22
CA SER A 21 75.27 3.68 -7.73
C SER A 21 75.31 2.17 -7.99
N ILE A 22 74.17 1.47 -8.00
CA ILE A 22 74.11 0.01 -8.21
C ILE A 22 74.33 -0.34 -9.69
N LEU A 23 73.92 0.54 -10.60
CA LEU A 23 74.12 0.39 -12.05
C LEU A 23 75.59 0.61 -12.46
N GLU A 24 76.35 1.38 -11.68
CA GLU A 24 77.80 1.61 -11.91
C GLU A 24 78.66 0.44 -11.42
N HIS A 25 78.28 -0.22 -10.32
CA HIS A 25 79.05 -1.32 -9.73
C HIS A 25 78.86 -2.68 -10.46
N ASN A 26 77.82 -2.83 -11.29
CA ASN A 26 77.56 -4.08 -12.03
C ASN A 26 77.22 -3.81 -13.52
N PRO A 27 78.20 -3.85 -14.43
CA PRO A 27 77.98 -3.53 -15.84
C PRO A 27 77.13 -4.56 -16.59
N LYS A 28 77.04 -5.81 -16.09
CA LYS A 28 76.15 -6.83 -16.66
C LYS A 28 74.69 -6.53 -16.31
N PHE A 29 74.44 -6.10 -15.08
CA PHE A 29 73.11 -5.68 -14.63
C PHE A 29 72.67 -4.40 -15.34
N LYS A 30 73.57 -3.43 -15.55
CA LYS A 30 73.29 -2.21 -16.32
C LYS A 30 72.76 -2.52 -17.73
N ARG A 31 73.42 -3.42 -18.47
CA ARG A 31 72.96 -3.83 -19.82
C ARG A 31 71.60 -4.54 -19.79
N LEU A 32 71.35 -5.38 -18.79
CA LEU A 32 70.06 -6.05 -18.64
C LEU A 32 68.96 -5.04 -18.29
N TYR A 33 69.23 -4.12 -17.38
CA TYR A 33 68.32 -3.06 -16.98
C TYR A 33 67.98 -2.15 -18.17
N GLU A 34 68.98 -1.67 -18.90
CA GLU A 34 68.79 -0.89 -20.14
C GLU A 34 67.99 -1.66 -21.19
N ASN A 35 68.25 -2.96 -21.39
CA ASN A 35 67.50 -3.77 -22.34
C ASN A 35 66.03 -3.98 -21.88
N LEU A 36 65.82 -4.23 -20.60
CA LEU A 36 64.48 -4.41 -20.03
C LEU A 36 63.67 -3.11 -20.09
N THR A 37 64.25 -1.96 -19.74
CA THR A 37 63.56 -0.66 -19.70
C THR A 37 63.35 -0.06 -21.09
N LEU A 38 64.29 -0.26 -22.02
CA LEU A 38 64.20 0.33 -23.37
C LEU A 38 63.44 -0.56 -24.35
N ASN A 39 63.67 -1.87 -24.37
CA ASN A 39 63.11 -2.76 -25.39
C ASN A 39 61.89 -3.54 -24.91
N ILE A 40 61.86 -3.98 -23.65
CA ILE A 40 60.87 -4.97 -23.20
C ILE A 40 59.73 -4.33 -22.43
N LEU A 41 59.98 -3.28 -21.64
CA LEU A 41 59.00 -2.69 -20.71
C LEU A 41 58.64 -1.24 -21.11
N ASN A 42 57.41 -0.87 -20.80
CA ASN A 42 56.91 0.50 -20.77
C ASN A 42 57.29 1.15 -19.42
N PRO A 43 57.28 2.48 -19.30
CA PRO A 43 57.58 3.18 -18.05
C PRO A 43 56.69 2.76 -16.87
N ASP A 44 55.50 2.20 -17.15
CA ASP A 44 54.57 1.66 -16.13
C ASP A 44 54.83 0.19 -15.77
N GLY A 45 55.92 -0.42 -16.25
CA GLY A 45 56.30 -1.82 -15.98
C GLY A 45 55.55 -2.88 -16.80
N SER A 46 54.71 -2.46 -17.75
CA SER A 46 54.01 -3.36 -18.68
C SER A 46 54.88 -3.73 -19.88
N THR A 47 54.84 -4.97 -20.38
CA THR A 47 55.67 -5.42 -21.50
C THR A 47 55.21 -4.87 -22.85
N ARG A 48 56.11 -4.26 -23.61
CA ARG A 48 55.90 -3.72 -24.98
C ARG A 48 55.50 -4.78 -26.00
N VAL A 49 55.95 -6.03 -25.84
CA VAL A 49 55.65 -7.15 -26.74
C VAL A 49 54.16 -7.51 -26.73
N HIS A 50 53.48 -7.33 -25.60
CA HIS A 50 52.06 -7.69 -25.44
C HIS A 50 51.09 -6.58 -25.84
N SER A 51 51.56 -5.32 -25.97
CA SER A 51 50.72 -4.22 -26.44
C SER A 51 50.54 -4.17 -27.96
N ALA A 52 51.40 -4.86 -28.72
CA ALA A 52 51.36 -4.89 -30.19
C ALA A 52 50.63 -6.13 -30.76
N ASP A 53 50.20 -7.07 -29.91
CA ASP A 53 49.52 -8.29 -30.32
C ASP A 53 48.02 -8.00 -30.56
N PRO A 54 47.52 -8.10 -31.81
CA PRO A 54 46.14 -7.75 -32.14
C PRO A 54 45.11 -8.64 -31.41
N ALA A 55 45.47 -9.87 -31.04
CA ALA A 55 44.58 -10.73 -30.27
C ALA A 55 44.34 -10.21 -28.85
N ARG A 56 45.35 -9.59 -28.23
CA ARG A 56 45.24 -9.01 -26.88
C ARG A 56 44.62 -7.63 -26.87
N THR A 57 44.77 -6.84 -27.93
CA THR A 57 44.05 -5.56 -28.03
C THR A 57 42.54 -5.78 -28.10
N VAL A 58 42.09 -6.81 -28.83
CA VAL A 58 40.68 -7.23 -28.84
C VAL A 58 40.21 -7.64 -27.45
N ILE A 59 40.98 -8.47 -26.74
CA ILE A 59 40.64 -8.87 -25.35
C ILE A 59 40.63 -7.66 -24.40
N ALA A 60 41.54 -6.71 -24.57
CA ALA A 60 41.59 -5.49 -23.76
C ALA A 60 40.40 -4.55 -24.03
N GLU A 61 39.95 -4.47 -25.29
CA GLU A 61 38.73 -3.76 -25.67
C GLU A 61 37.48 -4.46 -25.10
N ASP A 62 37.41 -5.78 -25.19
CA ASP A 62 36.33 -6.59 -24.59
C ASP A 62 36.30 -6.43 -23.07
N LEU A 63 37.47 -6.46 -22.41
CA LEU A 63 37.59 -6.23 -20.98
C LEU A 63 37.15 -4.81 -20.61
N LYS A 64 37.56 -3.78 -21.36
CA LYS A 64 37.09 -2.40 -21.18
C LYS A 64 35.57 -2.33 -21.34
N GLN A 65 35.01 -3.01 -22.33
CA GLN A 65 33.57 -3.04 -22.56
C GLN A 65 32.83 -3.73 -21.40
N CYS A 66 33.36 -4.84 -20.88
CA CYS A 66 32.86 -5.52 -19.69
C CYS A 66 32.95 -4.62 -18.45
N GLN A 67 34.06 -3.91 -18.26
CA GLN A 67 34.22 -2.95 -17.16
C GLN A 67 33.23 -1.79 -17.27
N ILE A 68 33.06 -1.20 -18.46
CA ILE A 68 32.07 -0.16 -18.73
C ILE A 68 30.66 -0.67 -18.45
N ARG A 69 30.34 -1.90 -18.87
CA ARG A 69 29.03 -2.51 -18.60
C ARG A 69 28.81 -2.72 -17.10
N SER A 70 29.82 -3.21 -16.38
CA SER A 70 29.76 -3.43 -14.94
C SER A 70 29.62 -2.12 -14.17
N SER A 71 30.37 -1.08 -14.54
CA SER A 71 30.30 0.23 -13.89
C SER A 71 28.96 0.91 -14.16
N LYS A 72 28.45 0.88 -15.40
CA LYS A 72 27.10 1.35 -15.73
C LYS A 72 26.03 0.65 -14.89
N ARG A 73 26.12 -0.68 -14.73
CA ARG A 73 25.19 -1.44 -13.89
C ARG A 73 25.26 -1.00 -12.43
N ARG A 74 26.47 -0.87 -11.87
CA ARG A 74 26.70 -0.44 -10.48
C ARG A 74 26.19 0.98 -10.22
N ILE A 75 26.41 1.90 -11.15
CA ILE A 75 25.91 3.28 -11.05
C ILE A 75 24.38 3.29 -11.03
N LYS A 76 23.74 2.60 -11.98
CA LYS A 76 22.27 2.49 -12.03
C LYS A 76 21.71 1.87 -10.74
N ALA A 77 22.27 0.75 -10.28
CA ALA A 77 21.84 0.08 -9.06
C ALA A 77 21.98 0.97 -7.82
N ARG A 78 23.11 1.69 -7.69
CA ARG A 78 23.33 2.62 -6.57
C ARG A 78 22.33 3.76 -6.56
N ILE A 79 22.04 4.37 -7.71
CA ILE A 79 21.12 5.49 -7.80
C ILE A 79 19.68 5.02 -7.57
N LEU A 80 19.30 3.85 -8.09
CA LEU A 80 18.01 3.23 -7.80
C LEU A 80 17.84 2.98 -6.29
N LYS A 81 18.88 2.48 -5.61
CA LYS A 81 18.89 2.29 -4.16
C LYS A 81 18.74 3.62 -3.41
N GLN A 82 19.46 4.66 -3.82
CA GLN A 82 19.33 5.98 -3.23
C GLN A 82 17.92 6.55 -3.43
N LEU A 83 17.31 6.33 -4.59
CA LEU A 83 15.95 6.77 -4.90
C LEU A 83 14.89 6.00 -4.10
N ALA A 84 15.08 4.70 -3.91
CA ALA A 84 14.18 3.87 -3.10
C ALA A 84 14.11 4.36 -1.65
N PHE A 85 15.24 4.80 -1.08
CA PHE A 85 15.35 5.21 0.33
C PHE A 85 15.36 6.74 0.55
N ALA A 86 15.23 7.55 -0.49
CA ALA A 86 15.18 9.01 -0.36
C ALA A 86 13.74 9.45 -0.06
N SER A 87 13.52 10.09 1.09
CA SER A 87 12.19 10.58 1.51
C SER A 87 11.67 11.79 0.70
N ASP A 88 12.55 12.46 -0.06
CA ASP A 88 12.26 13.75 -0.70
C ASP A 88 12.22 13.69 -2.24
N SER A 89 12.20 12.49 -2.85
CA SER A 89 12.35 12.35 -4.31
C SER A 89 11.11 12.72 -5.14
N GLY A 90 10.01 13.15 -4.52
CA GLY A 90 8.77 13.52 -5.21
C GLY A 90 8.15 12.36 -5.99
N ILE A 91 8.41 11.13 -5.56
CA ILE A 91 7.92 9.89 -6.14
C ILE A 91 6.77 9.38 -5.26
N PRO A 92 5.68 8.84 -5.84
CA PRO A 92 4.60 8.23 -5.06
C PRO A 92 5.10 7.07 -4.20
N ASP A 93 4.58 6.94 -2.97
CA ASP A 93 5.00 5.93 -1.99
C ASP A 93 4.94 4.49 -2.54
N GLU A 94 3.95 4.19 -3.41
CA GLU A 94 3.81 2.89 -4.09
C GLU A 94 4.99 2.54 -5.01
N CYS A 95 5.68 3.54 -5.55
CA CYS A 95 6.86 3.34 -6.37
C CYS A 95 8.11 3.10 -5.50
N HIS A 96 8.16 3.61 -4.27
CA HIS A 96 9.29 3.40 -3.36
C HIS A 96 9.43 1.93 -2.97
N ASP A 97 8.32 1.26 -2.66
CA ASP A 97 8.31 -0.16 -2.29
C ASP A 97 8.76 -1.04 -3.46
N ASN A 98 8.25 -0.78 -4.67
CA ASN A 98 8.64 -1.48 -5.88
C ASN A 98 10.14 -1.28 -6.21
N LEU A 99 10.63 -0.04 -6.09
CA LEU A 99 12.06 0.26 -6.27
C LEU A 99 12.95 -0.43 -5.23
N ALA A 100 12.48 -0.56 -3.99
CA ALA A 100 13.21 -1.27 -2.94
C ALA A 100 13.33 -2.77 -3.25
N ILE A 101 12.24 -3.40 -3.69
CA ILE A 101 12.22 -4.81 -4.11
C ILE A 101 13.13 -5.03 -5.32
N ILE A 102 13.04 -4.18 -6.35
CA ILE A 102 13.89 -4.26 -7.54
C ILE A 102 15.37 -4.05 -7.17
N SER A 103 15.68 -3.07 -6.31
CA SER A 103 17.05 -2.85 -5.84
C SER A 103 17.60 -4.08 -5.11
N LEU A 104 16.79 -4.72 -4.28
CA LEU A 104 17.18 -5.93 -3.55
C LEU A 104 17.42 -7.10 -4.51
N TYR A 105 16.55 -7.27 -5.50
CA TYR A 105 16.71 -8.30 -6.53
C TYR A 105 17.99 -8.10 -7.35
N LEU A 106 18.31 -6.85 -7.71
CA LEU A 106 19.54 -6.50 -8.44
C LEU A 106 20.83 -6.66 -7.61
N GLU A 107 20.72 -6.56 -6.28
CA GLU A 107 21.85 -6.75 -5.34
C GLU A 107 22.06 -8.24 -5.02
N THR A 108 21.04 -9.07 -5.20
CA THR A 108 21.12 -10.52 -5.05
C THR A 108 21.88 -11.10 -6.25
N PRO A 109 23.04 -11.76 -6.05
CA PRO A 109 23.72 -12.43 -7.14
C PRO A 109 22.85 -13.60 -7.61
N SER A 110 22.12 -13.43 -8.71
CA SER A 110 21.42 -14.54 -9.35
C SER A 110 22.48 -15.50 -9.94
N PRO A 111 22.52 -16.78 -9.52
CA PRO A 111 23.51 -17.73 -10.01
C PRO A 111 23.17 -18.33 -11.40
N ALA A 112 22.14 -17.84 -12.09
CA ALA A 112 21.53 -18.60 -13.19
C ALA A 112 21.65 -17.98 -14.60
N ILE A 113 22.35 -16.85 -14.79
CA ILE A 113 22.48 -16.23 -16.12
C ILE A 113 23.92 -15.80 -16.36
N GLU A 114 24.82 -16.78 -16.45
CA GLU A 114 26.00 -16.64 -17.31
C GLU A 114 25.56 -16.91 -18.75
N PRO A 115 25.74 -15.97 -19.69
CA PRO A 115 25.58 -16.26 -21.10
C PRO A 115 26.79 -17.07 -21.57
N GLU A 116 26.61 -18.38 -21.70
CA GLU A 116 27.58 -19.27 -22.33
C GLU A 116 27.89 -18.75 -23.76
N PRO A 117 29.18 -18.68 -24.16
CA PRO A 117 29.55 -18.20 -25.49
C PRO A 117 29.28 -19.28 -26.56
N LEU A 118 28.38 -18.96 -27.49
CA LEU A 118 28.30 -19.40 -28.89
C LEU A 118 29.13 -20.64 -29.27
N ALA A 119 28.48 -21.80 -29.37
CA ALA A 119 28.89 -22.93 -30.19
C ALA A 119 27.67 -23.53 -30.92
N PRO A 120 27.86 -24.12 -32.12
CA PRO A 120 26.86 -24.14 -33.19
C PRO A 120 25.84 -25.28 -33.07
N ALA A 121 24.67 -25.05 -33.70
CA ALA A 121 23.54 -25.95 -33.79
C ALA A 121 23.89 -27.40 -34.18
N PRO A 122 23.10 -28.37 -33.67
CA PRO A 122 22.69 -29.50 -34.48
C PRO A 122 21.16 -29.57 -34.62
N ALA A 123 20.77 -30.16 -35.75
CA ALA A 123 19.42 -30.31 -36.27
C ALA A 123 18.60 -31.40 -35.49
N PRO A 124 17.32 -31.60 -35.83
CA PRO A 124 16.27 -32.05 -34.91
C PRO A 124 16.16 -33.56 -34.76
N ALA A 125 15.80 -34.01 -33.56
CA ALA A 125 15.19 -35.30 -33.29
C ALA A 125 14.28 -35.21 -32.05
N THR A 126 12.98 -35.49 -32.28
CA THR A 126 12.08 -36.33 -31.45
C THR A 126 12.75 -37.01 -30.24
N ASP A 127 12.25 -37.03 -29.00
CA ASP A 127 10.88 -37.05 -28.49
C ASP A 127 10.83 -36.55 -27.03
N GLU A 128 9.68 -35.97 -26.68
CA GLU A 128 8.93 -36.11 -25.41
C GLU A 128 9.71 -36.09 -24.08
N ASN A 129 9.77 -34.92 -23.41
CA ASN A 129 9.53 -34.68 -21.96
C ASN A 129 10.28 -33.43 -21.41
N GLU A 130 9.90 -32.22 -21.82
CA GLU A 130 10.40 -30.96 -21.21
C GLU A 130 9.31 -29.91 -20.91
N ASN A 131 8.04 -30.32 -20.75
CA ASN A 131 6.91 -29.37 -20.66
C ASN A 131 6.31 -29.13 -19.26
N GLU A 132 6.93 -29.58 -18.17
CA GLU A 132 6.40 -29.28 -16.83
C GLU A 132 6.95 -27.97 -16.21
N ASN A 133 8.13 -27.48 -16.61
CA ASN A 133 8.74 -26.28 -15.99
C ASN A 133 8.44 -24.94 -16.69
N LYS A 134 7.94 -24.92 -17.94
CA LYS A 134 7.61 -23.65 -18.62
C LYS A 134 6.24 -23.09 -18.25
N ASN A 135 5.32 -23.95 -17.80
CA ASN A 135 3.96 -23.50 -17.46
C ASN A 135 3.90 -22.76 -16.11
N THR A 136 4.77 -23.09 -15.16
CA THR A 136 4.89 -22.37 -13.87
C THR A 136 5.44 -20.96 -14.06
N ASP A 137 6.45 -20.81 -14.92
CA ASP A 137 7.04 -19.51 -15.21
C ASP A 137 6.07 -18.63 -16.01
N ASN A 138 5.34 -19.21 -16.96
CA ASN A 138 4.34 -18.47 -17.75
C ASN A 138 3.11 -18.07 -16.93
N THR A 139 2.69 -18.90 -15.96
CA THR A 139 1.59 -18.55 -15.04
C THR A 139 2.02 -17.47 -14.04
N ALA A 140 3.24 -17.55 -13.50
CA ALA A 140 3.81 -16.51 -12.66
C ALA A 140 3.97 -15.17 -13.41
N LEU A 141 4.51 -15.20 -14.64
CA LEU A 141 4.65 -14.01 -15.49
C LEU A 141 3.29 -13.43 -15.91
N SER A 142 2.26 -14.27 -16.06
CA SER A 142 0.88 -13.81 -16.33
C SER A 142 0.22 -13.18 -15.10
N LEU A 143 0.54 -13.63 -13.89
CA LEU A 143 0.08 -13.02 -12.63
C LEU A 143 0.74 -11.66 -12.38
N LEU A 144 1.98 -11.48 -12.81
CA LEU A 144 2.75 -10.23 -12.70
C LEU A 144 2.50 -9.24 -13.85
N ALA A 145 1.78 -9.65 -14.91
CA ALA A 145 1.44 -8.80 -16.06
C ALA A 145 0.85 -7.41 -15.70
N PRO A 146 -0.16 -7.29 -14.80
CA PRO A 146 -0.67 -5.99 -14.40
C PRO A 146 0.37 -5.14 -13.63
N ASP A 147 1.25 -5.75 -12.85
CA ASP A 147 2.33 -5.06 -12.13
C ASP A 147 3.42 -4.57 -13.10
N PHE A 148 3.66 -5.30 -14.20
CA PHE A 148 4.54 -4.84 -15.26
C PHE A 148 3.96 -3.63 -15.99
N ASP A 149 2.67 -3.62 -16.33
CA ASP A 149 2.03 -2.50 -17.02
C ASP A 149 2.02 -1.23 -16.16
N THR A 150 1.72 -1.37 -14.87
CA THR A 150 1.83 -0.25 -13.90
C THR A 150 3.29 0.22 -13.80
N PHE A 151 4.27 -0.68 -13.71
CA PHE A 151 5.68 -0.30 -13.75
C PHE A 151 6.04 0.48 -15.01
N TYR A 152 5.66 0.01 -16.21
CA TYR A 152 5.94 0.70 -17.48
C TYR A 152 5.37 2.12 -17.51
N THR A 153 4.23 2.38 -16.87
CA THR A 153 3.66 3.74 -16.78
C THR A 153 4.47 4.66 -15.84
N THR A 154 5.19 4.09 -14.87
CA THR A 154 6.04 4.82 -13.92
C THR A 154 7.49 5.00 -14.39
N ILE A 155 7.93 4.24 -15.41
CA ILE A 155 9.30 4.37 -15.95
C ILE A 155 9.63 5.81 -16.40
N PRO A 156 8.76 6.56 -17.09
CA PRO A 156 9.09 7.92 -17.52
C PRO A 156 9.37 8.88 -16.35
N THR A 157 8.58 8.82 -15.27
CA THR A 157 8.80 9.65 -14.07
C THR A 157 10.06 9.25 -13.34
N LEU A 158 10.33 7.94 -13.21
CA LEU A 158 11.59 7.43 -12.67
C LEU A 158 12.80 7.86 -13.50
N SER A 159 12.68 7.84 -14.83
CA SER A 159 13.77 8.20 -15.75
C SER A 159 14.18 9.68 -15.60
N LEU A 160 13.20 10.56 -15.36
CA LEU A 160 13.45 11.98 -15.12
C LEU A 160 14.22 12.17 -13.81
N GLN A 161 13.80 11.50 -12.74
CA GLN A 161 14.47 11.58 -11.42
C GLN A 161 15.87 10.95 -11.43
N LEU A 162 16.05 9.84 -12.15
CA LEU A 162 17.37 9.24 -12.34
C LEU A 162 18.30 10.18 -13.11
N SER A 163 17.78 10.88 -14.12
CA SER A 163 18.55 11.84 -14.92
C SER A 163 18.97 13.08 -14.11
N THR A 164 18.08 13.61 -13.27
CA THR A 164 18.41 14.74 -12.38
C THR A 164 19.46 14.34 -11.35
N GLN A 165 19.34 13.17 -10.72
CA GLN A 165 20.33 12.67 -9.77
C GLN A 165 21.68 12.36 -10.42
N LEU A 166 21.69 11.80 -11.65
CA LEU A 166 22.92 11.64 -12.43
C LEU A 166 23.54 12.99 -12.77
N SER A 167 22.74 13.97 -13.16
CA SER A 167 23.24 15.32 -13.46
C SER A 167 23.79 16.03 -12.23
N ASN A 168 23.13 15.86 -11.07
CA ASN A 168 23.59 16.38 -9.78
C ASN A 168 24.90 15.72 -9.37
N SER A 169 24.99 14.39 -9.38
CA SER A 169 26.24 13.69 -9.07
C SER A 169 27.37 14.04 -10.05
N ILE A 170 27.10 14.25 -11.33
CA ILE A 170 28.09 14.79 -12.29
C ILE A 170 28.51 16.21 -11.89
N SER A 171 27.58 17.06 -11.45
CA SER A 171 27.89 18.42 -11.00
C SER A 171 28.69 18.43 -9.68
N GLU A 172 28.41 17.52 -8.75
CA GLU A 172 29.16 17.30 -7.51
C GLU A 172 30.56 16.76 -7.80
N LEU A 173 30.70 15.77 -8.70
CA LEU A 173 32.02 15.29 -9.12
C LEU A 173 32.79 16.40 -9.84
N ARG A 174 32.11 17.25 -10.60
CA ARG A 174 32.72 18.42 -11.22
C ARG A 174 33.12 19.45 -10.17
N SER A 175 32.33 19.71 -9.13
CA SER A 175 32.72 20.63 -8.05
C SER A 175 33.89 20.08 -7.24
N LEU A 176 33.86 18.81 -6.86
CA LEU A 176 34.97 18.12 -6.18
C LEU A 176 36.25 18.10 -7.01
N SER A 177 36.13 18.03 -8.34
CA SER A 177 37.25 18.13 -9.26
C SER A 177 37.70 19.58 -9.53
N SER A 178 36.87 20.58 -9.20
CA SER A 178 37.12 22.01 -9.46
C SER A 178 37.40 22.80 -8.17
N ASP A 179 37.31 22.18 -6.99
CA ASP A 179 37.71 22.75 -5.70
C ASP A 179 39.24 22.83 -5.62
N ASP A 180 39.79 23.69 -6.47
CA ASP A 180 41.17 24.16 -6.50
C ASP A 180 41.27 25.63 -6.02
N GLU A 181 40.25 26.13 -5.31
CA GLU A 181 40.27 27.48 -4.70
C GLU A 181 39.81 27.44 -3.24
N PRO A 182 40.66 27.84 -2.27
CA PRO A 182 40.28 27.96 -0.87
C PRO A 182 39.49 29.25 -0.67
N SER A 183 38.17 29.18 -0.75
CA SER A 183 37.31 30.31 -0.37
C SER A 183 36.82 30.15 1.07
N THR A 184 37.49 30.88 1.95
CA THR A 184 37.05 31.40 3.25
C THR A 184 35.59 31.14 3.61
N SER A 185 35.40 30.26 4.59
CA SER A 185 34.17 30.16 5.36
C SER A 185 33.92 31.47 6.12
N THR A 186 32.84 32.17 5.76
CA THR A 186 32.17 33.09 6.69
C THR A 186 30.79 32.48 6.97
N SER A 187 30.67 31.89 8.16
CA SER A 187 29.46 31.84 8.99
C SER A 187 28.77 33.21 8.99
N THR A 188 27.45 33.40 9.04
CA THR A 188 26.46 32.82 9.95
C THR A 188 25.07 33.38 9.55
N SER A 189 24.07 32.49 9.47
CA SER A 189 22.71 32.60 10.06
C SER A 189 21.90 33.91 9.98
N ASN A 190 20.73 33.88 9.32
CA ASN A 190 19.39 33.90 9.96
C ASN A 190 18.23 34.26 8.98
N GLU A 191 17.39 33.26 8.68
CA GLU A 191 15.90 33.22 8.70
C GLU A 191 14.99 34.25 7.96
N PRO A 192 13.69 33.95 7.71
CA PRO A 192 13.09 33.98 6.36
C PRO A 192 11.80 34.85 6.29
N PRO A 193 10.72 34.46 5.56
CA PRO A 193 10.47 34.70 4.13
C PRO A 193 9.25 35.61 3.90
N SER A 194 9.12 36.20 2.71
CA SER A 194 7.80 36.59 2.19
C SER A 194 7.79 36.80 0.68
N SER A 195 6.76 36.21 0.08
CA SER A 195 6.27 36.34 -1.29
C SER A 195 6.16 37.77 -1.80
N ARG A 196 6.34 37.98 -3.11
CA ARG A 196 5.26 38.28 -4.08
C ARG A 196 5.78 38.99 -5.35
N SER A 197 5.61 38.29 -6.46
CA SER A 197 5.18 38.74 -7.79
C SER A 197 5.96 39.77 -8.64
N THR A 198 5.80 39.49 -9.94
CA THR A 198 5.69 40.37 -11.11
C THR A 198 6.95 40.88 -11.81
N SER A 199 7.23 40.16 -12.90
CA SER A 199 7.40 40.67 -14.28
C SER A 199 8.60 41.54 -14.63
N ALA A 200 9.07 41.28 -15.85
CA ALA A 200 9.79 42.18 -16.74
C ALA A 200 11.26 42.42 -16.39
N THR A 201 12.13 41.66 -17.06
CA THR A 201 12.93 42.22 -18.16
C THR A 201 13.76 41.10 -18.81
N HIS A 202 13.33 40.68 -19.99
CA HIS A 202 14.28 40.20 -21.00
C HIS A 202 15.26 41.34 -21.31
N HIS A 203 16.49 40.98 -21.71
CA HIS A 203 17.64 41.85 -22.07
C HIS A 203 18.73 42.04 -21.00
N ALA A 204 19.44 40.96 -20.67
CA ALA A 204 20.87 41.03 -20.29
C ALA A 204 21.60 39.67 -20.43
N ARG A 205 21.31 38.90 -21.49
CA ARG A 205 22.08 37.70 -21.84
C ARG A 205 22.63 37.84 -23.25
N THR A 206 23.72 38.58 -23.38
CA THR A 206 24.71 38.47 -24.47
C THR A 206 25.73 39.60 -24.34
N ARG A 207 26.75 39.39 -23.50
CA ARG A 207 28.12 39.98 -23.55
C ARG A 207 28.84 39.78 -22.21
N ALA A 208 29.12 38.53 -21.88
CA ALA A 208 30.06 38.19 -20.81
C ALA A 208 30.84 36.90 -21.13
N ARG A 209 31.07 36.62 -22.43
CA ARG A 209 31.74 35.38 -22.89
C ARG A 209 33.11 35.59 -23.56
N GLU A 210 33.68 36.80 -23.54
CA GLU A 210 34.94 37.06 -24.28
C GLU A 210 36.13 37.54 -23.43
N LYS A 211 36.11 37.33 -22.11
CA LYS A 211 37.28 37.61 -21.25
C LYS A 211 37.66 36.48 -20.29
N ARG A 212 37.59 35.22 -20.72
CA ARG A 212 38.15 34.08 -19.97
C ARG A 212 39.12 33.21 -20.77
N LEU A 213 39.72 33.76 -21.81
CA LEU A 213 40.89 33.20 -22.49
C LEU A 213 42.12 34.07 -22.22
N ARG A 214 42.52 34.14 -20.95
CA ARG A 214 43.88 34.53 -20.55
C ARG A 214 44.27 33.71 -19.34
N THR A 215 44.91 32.59 -19.62
CA THR A 215 46.07 32.04 -18.89
C THR A 215 46.35 32.69 -17.54
N SER A 216 45.76 32.14 -16.47
CA SER A 216 46.41 32.15 -15.16
C SER A 216 47.07 30.79 -15.00
N MET A 217 48.34 30.71 -15.39
CA MET A 217 49.21 29.63 -14.93
C MET A 217 49.58 29.94 -13.48
N ALA A 218 48.66 29.67 -12.55
CA ALA A 218 49.06 29.37 -11.19
C ALA A 218 49.67 27.95 -11.22
N PRO A 219 50.79 27.70 -10.52
CA PRO A 219 51.42 26.39 -10.54
C PRO A 219 50.44 25.38 -9.95
N VAL A 220 49.93 24.48 -10.79
CA VAL A 220 49.16 23.31 -10.36
C VAL A 220 50.03 22.58 -9.35
N LYS A 221 49.58 22.53 -8.09
CA LYS A 221 50.29 21.80 -7.05
C LYS A 221 50.45 20.36 -7.54
N PRO A 222 51.63 19.74 -7.38
CA PRO A 222 51.85 18.39 -7.88
C PRO A 222 50.81 17.45 -7.26
N LEU A 223 50.17 16.61 -8.09
CA LEU A 223 49.08 15.68 -7.72
C LEU A 223 49.38 14.88 -6.44
N SER A 224 50.65 14.60 -6.16
CA SER A 224 51.11 13.93 -4.95
C SER A 224 50.79 14.73 -3.66
N THR A 225 50.89 16.05 -3.69
CA THR A 225 50.55 16.92 -2.54
C THR A 225 49.04 17.00 -2.34
N GLN A 226 48.27 17.08 -3.41
CA GLN A 226 46.81 17.03 -3.35
C GLN A 226 46.30 15.68 -2.82
N LEU A 227 46.92 14.58 -3.25
CA LEU A 227 46.60 13.24 -2.77
C LEU A 227 47.02 13.06 -1.30
N ALA A 228 48.18 13.60 -0.90
CA ALA A 228 48.61 13.60 0.50
C ALA A 228 47.64 14.38 1.40
N ASP A 229 47.18 15.56 0.96
CA ASP A 229 46.20 16.39 1.69
C ASP A 229 44.83 15.69 1.78
N GLN A 230 44.40 15.01 0.71
CA GLN A 230 43.18 14.20 0.75
C GLN A 230 43.31 12.99 1.69
N VAL A 231 44.45 12.30 1.68
CA VAL A 231 44.70 11.18 2.60
C VAL A 231 44.78 11.66 4.05
N ALA A 232 45.36 12.83 4.32
CA ALA A 232 45.38 13.44 5.64
C ALA A 232 43.96 13.79 6.12
N ASN A 233 43.14 14.39 5.25
CA ASN A 233 41.73 14.67 5.54
C ASN A 233 40.92 13.38 5.79
N LEU A 234 41.10 12.34 4.97
CA LEU A 234 40.43 11.06 5.17
C LEU A 234 40.84 10.41 6.49
N ARG A 235 42.12 10.46 6.85
CA ARG A 235 42.59 9.99 8.16
C ARG A 235 41.99 10.79 9.30
N GLN A 236 41.87 12.12 9.17
CA GLN A 236 41.22 12.95 10.18
C GLN A 236 39.74 12.56 10.37
N ARG A 237 39.00 12.35 9.27
CA ARG A 237 37.61 11.89 9.34
C ARG A 237 37.47 10.50 9.97
N GLN A 238 38.36 9.58 9.62
CA GLN A 238 38.35 8.21 10.13
C GLN A 238 38.71 8.13 11.62
N LEU A 239 39.69 8.92 12.07
CA LEU A 239 40.20 8.84 13.43
C LEU A 239 39.40 9.70 14.43
N PHE A 240 38.84 10.83 13.98
CA PHE A 240 38.20 11.78 14.88
C PHE A 240 36.71 11.92 14.66
N GLU A 241 36.26 12.17 13.42
CA GLU A 241 34.85 12.45 13.15
C GLU A 241 33.97 11.19 13.28
N LEU A 242 34.40 10.07 12.71
CA LEU A 242 33.60 8.83 12.74
C LEU A 242 33.47 8.26 14.16
N PRO A 243 34.53 8.19 14.98
CA PRO A 243 34.40 7.70 16.35
C PRO A 243 33.64 8.68 17.25
N THR A 244 33.74 9.99 17.04
CA THR A 244 32.94 10.96 17.82
C THR A 244 31.45 10.85 17.47
N ALA A 245 31.10 10.77 16.20
CA ALA A 245 29.73 10.53 15.76
C ALA A 245 29.17 9.20 16.31
N ARG A 246 29.97 8.12 16.29
CA ARG A 246 29.57 6.83 16.86
C ARG A 246 29.36 6.90 18.37
N ARG A 247 30.21 7.61 19.11
CA ARG A 247 30.03 7.83 20.56
C ARG A 247 28.78 8.66 20.84
N ALA A 248 28.53 9.71 20.06
CA ALA A 248 27.32 10.53 20.18
C ALA A 248 26.05 9.70 19.92
N MET A 249 26.05 8.87 18.87
CA MET A 249 24.95 7.95 18.56
C MET A 249 24.75 6.89 19.65
N ALA A 250 25.82 6.33 20.20
CA ALA A 250 25.72 5.40 21.32
C ALA A 250 25.15 6.07 22.58
N ALA A 251 25.52 7.33 22.84
CA ALA A 251 24.99 8.10 23.95
C ALA A 251 23.50 8.43 23.78
N THR A 252 23.06 8.83 22.58
CA THR A 252 21.63 9.08 22.31
C THR A 252 20.81 7.81 22.34
N ALA A 253 21.34 6.69 21.83
CA ALA A 253 20.68 5.39 21.93
C ALA A 253 20.53 4.94 23.39
N ALA A 254 21.56 5.14 24.23
CA ALA A 254 21.48 4.85 25.66
C ALA A 254 20.42 5.74 26.37
N GLN A 255 20.33 7.02 26.00
CA GLN A 255 19.28 7.91 26.50
C GLN A 255 17.88 7.44 26.06
N LEU A 256 17.72 7.01 24.81
CA LEU A 256 16.45 6.48 24.30
C LEU A 256 16.04 5.23 25.07
N LEU A 257 16.96 4.30 25.30
CA LEU A 257 16.69 3.11 26.10
C LEU A 257 16.31 3.47 27.54
N ALA A 258 16.99 4.44 28.17
CA ALA A 258 16.63 4.92 29.50
C ALA A 258 15.21 5.51 29.52
N VAL A 259 14.87 6.34 28.54
CA VAL A 259 13.51 6.90 28.41
C VAL A 259 12.48 5.79 28.16
N GLN A 260 12.80 4.81 27.33
CA GLN A 260 11.94 3.66 27.06
C GLN A 260 11.68 2.84 28.33
N THR A 261 12.70 2.64 29.18
CA THR A 261 12.50 1.94 30.47
C THR A 261 11.57 2.70 31.40
N VAL A 262 11.70 4.03 31.51
CA VAL A 262 10.82 4.87 32.32
C VAL A 262 9.38 4.87 31.76
N LEU A 263 9.23 4.88 30.44
CA LEU A 263 7.92 4.83 29.80
C LEU A 263 7.23 3.49 30.05
N LEU A 264 7.95 2.37 29.91
CA LEU A 264 7.42 1.04 30.22
C LEU A 264 7.02 0.93 31.70
N GLU A 265 7.85 1.42 32.63
CA GLU A 265 7.50 1.46 34.05
C GLU A 265 6.20 2.22 34.29
N ARG A 266 6.06 3.40 33.68
CA ARG A 266 4.86 4.22 33.84
C ARG A 266 3.62 3.58 33.22
N VAL A 267 3.76 2.92 32.08
CA VAL A 267 2.67 2.14 31.46
C VAL A 267 2.26 0.99 32.38
N VAL A 268 3.20 0.25 32.96
CA VAL A 268 2.91 -0.83 33.92
C VAL A 268 2.16 -0.26 35.13
N VAL A 269 2.62 0.84 35.74
CA VAL A 269 1.92 1.45 36.88
C VAL A 269 0.50 1.92 36.52
N VAL A 270 0.30 2.47 35.32
CA VAL A 270 -1.04 2.87 34.85
C VAL A 270 -1.92 1.65 34.61
N LEU A 271 -1.39 0.57 34.04
CA LEU A 271 -2.13 -0.69 33.87
C LEU A 271 -2.47 -1.31 35.21
N GLU A 272 -1.54 -1.35 36.15
CA GLU A 272 -1.80 -1.81 37.52
C GLU A 272 -2.86 -0.95 38.20
N ARG A 273 -2.83 0.38 38.05
CA ARG A 273 -3.82 1.26 38.64
C ARG A 273 -5.18 1.21 37.93
N GLY A 274 -5.19 0.99 36.62
CA GLY A 274 -6.39 0.95 35.78
C GLY A 274 -7.11 -0.40 35.82
N MET A 275 -6.36 -1.50 35.77
CA MET A 275 -6.90 -2.86 35.76
C MET A 275 -6.96 -3.48 37.15
N HIS A 276 -5.95 -3.22 37.99
CA HIS A 276 -5.82 -3.81 39.32
C HIS A 276 -5.96 -2.78 40.45
N GLY A 277 -6.23 -1.51 40.15
CA GLY A 277 -6.22 -0.47 41.17
C GLY A 277 -7.47 -0.45 42.02
N ALA A 278 -7.40 0.31 43.12
CA ALA A 278 -8.51 0.50 44.04
C ALA A 278 -9.77 1.05 43.34
N LEU A 279 -9.60 1.88 42.29
CA LEU A 279 -10.72 2.41 41.51
C LEU A 279 -11.45 1.30 40.74
N ALA A 280 -10.71 0.44 40.03
CA ALA A 280 -11.28 -0.68 39.29
C ALA A 280 -11.97 -1.69 40.22
N ARG A 281 -11.32 -2.02 41.35
CA ARG A 281 -11.92 -2.87 42.39
C ARG A 281 -13.20 -2.25 42.97
N ARG A 282 -13.23 -0.93 43.19
CA ARG A 282 -14.43 -0.24 43.68
C ARG A 282 -15.56 -0.23 42.66
N ILE A 283 -15.27 -0.01 41.37
CA ILE A 283 -16.28 -0.06 40.31
C ILE A 283 -16.83 -1.48 40.19
N LYS A 284 -15.96 -2.50 40.21
CA LYS A 284 -16.37 -3.90 40.21
C LYS A 284 -17.27 -4.23 41.41
N ALA A 285 -16.84 -3.89 42.63
CA ALA A 285 -17.64 -4.11 43.83
C ALA A 285 -18.99 -3.36 43.78
N ARG A 286 -19.02 -2.15 43.20
CA ARG A 286 -20.26 -1.40 42.99
C ARG A 286 -21.17 -2.08 41.96
N ALA A 287 -20.63 -2.60 40.87
CA ALA A 287 -21.38 -3.34 39.87
C ALA A 287 -21.96 -4.63 40.47
N ASP A 288 -21.15 -5.39 41.21
CA ASP A 288 -21.59 -6.60 41.91
C ASP A 288 -22.69 -6.28 42.93
N HIS A 289 -22.55 -5.19 43.70
CA HIS A 289 -23.57 -4.73 44.63
C HIS A 289 -24.89 -4.38 43.92
N LEU A 290 -24.83 -3.60 42.84
CA LEU A 290 -26.01 -3.27 42.03
C LEU A 290 -26.64 -4.52 41.42
N GLY A 291 -25.84 -5.51 41.01
CA GLY A 291 -26.34 -6.79 40.53
C GLY A 291 -27.10 -7.58 41.59
N ILE A 292 -26.59 -7.62 42.83
CA ILE A 292 -27.31 -8.25 43.95
C ILE A 292 -28.59 -7.49 44.27
N VAL A 293 -28.56 -6.16 44.28
CA VAL A 293 -29.75 -5.33 44.49
C VAL A 293 -30.80 -5.59 43.41
N ALA A 294 -30.41 -5.67 42.14
CA ALA A 294 -31.32 -5.96 41.03
C ALA A 294 -32.00 -7.33 41.20
N ARG A 295 -31.24 -8.39 41.51
CA ARG A 295 -31.80 -9.72 41.81
C ARG A 295 -32.74 -9.69 43.02
N GLY A 296 -32.40 -8.91 44.04
CA GLY A 296 -33.25 -8.74 45.22
C GLY A 296 -34.58 -8.03 44.88
N VAL A 297 -34.55 -7.05 43.98
CA VAL A 297 -35.76 -6.37 43.49
C VAL A 297 -36.59 -7.30 42.60
N GLU A 298 -35.94 -8.07 41.72
CA GLU A 298 -36.61 -9.09 40.89
C GLU A 298 -37.35 -10.11 41.75
N GLY A 299 -36.68 -10.69 42.75
CA GLY A 299 -37.32 -11.60 43.70
C GLY A 299 -38.47 -10.96 44.48
N LYS A 300 -38.35 -9.68 44.86
CA LYS A 300 -39.48 -8.95 45.49
C LYS A 300 -40.67 -8.80 44.55
N VAL A 301 -40.43 -8.51 43.27
CA VAL A 301 -41.51 -8.38 42.27
C VAL A 301 -42.18 -9.73 42.00
N GLU A 302 -41.42 -10.82 41.99
CA GLU A 302 -42.00 -12.16 41.86
C GLU A 302 -42.88 -12.52 43.07
N VAL A 303 -42.43 -12.21 44.28
CA VAL A 303 -43.23 -12.42 45.50
C VAL A 303 -44.50 -11.57 45.47
N THR A 304 -44.42 -10.28 45.16
CA THR A 304 -45.63 -9.43 45.09
C THR A 304 -46.59 -9.87 43.99
N LYS A 305 -46.07 -10.38 42.86
CA LYS A 305 -46.90 -10.99 41.81
C LYS A 305 -47.66 -12.20 42.35
N LEU A 306 -47.01 -13.08 43.10
CA LEU A 306 -47.66 -14.24 43.71
C LEU A 306 -48.66 -13.84 44.79
N GLU A 307 -48.35 -12.83 45.61
CA GLU A 307 -49.26 -12.27 46.62
C GLU A 307 -50.53 -11.67 45.97
N ILE A 308 -50.37 -10.86 44.93
CA ILE A 308 -51.50 -10.30 44.15
C ILE A 308 -52.27 -11.43 43.47
N GLY A 309 -51.58 -12.43 42.92
CA GLY A 309 -52.21 -13.62 42.35
C GLY A 309 -53.09 -14.35 43.37
N ALA A 310 -52.59 -14.55 44.58
CA ALA A 310 -53.34 -15.16 45.67
C ALA A 310 -54.54 -14.30 46.12
N MET A 311 -54.40 -12.98 46.11
CA MET A 311 -55.49 -12.04 46.42
C MET A 311 -56.59 -12.03 45.34
N LEU A 312 -56.25 -12.10 44.06
CA LEU A 312 -57.21 -12.05 42.95
C LEU A 312 -57.87 -13.41 42.69
N TYR A 313 -57.09 -14.48 42.74
CA TYR A 313 -57.55 -15.86 42.52
C TYR A 313 -57.95 -16.54 43.82
N THR A 314 -58.88 -15.92 44.54
CA THR A 314 -59.57 -16.58 45.65
C THR A 314 -60.39 -17.77 45.13
N PRO A 315 -60.60 -18.82 45.93
CA PRO A 315 -61.45 -19.94 45.54
C PRO A 315 -62.89 -19.48 45.25
N GLU A 316 -63.34 -18.40 45.89
CA GLU A 316 -64.65 -17.79 45.66
C GLU A 316 -64.75 -17.13 44.29
N THR A 317 -63.74 -16.35 43.87
CA THR A 317 -63.71 -15.72 42.54
C THR A 317 -63.59 -16.77 41.43
N LEU A 318 -62.79 -17.82 41.64
CA LEU A 318 -62.71 -18.94 40.71
C LEU A 318 -64.02 -19.72 40.61
N ALA A 319 -64.70 -19.97 41.73
CA ALA A 319 -66.02 -20.61 41.74
C ALA A 319 -67.09 -19.73 41.08
N ALA A 320 -67.07 -18.42 41.31
CA ALA A 320 -67.97 -17.47 40.65
C ALA A 320 -67.73 -17.41 39.13
N LEU A 321 -66.47 -17.40 38.71
CA LEU A 321 -66.11 -17.44 37.28
C LEU A 321 -66.53 -18.76 36.64
N GLY A 322 -66.37 -19.89 37.35
CA GLY A 322 -66.88 -21.20 36.93
C GLY A 322 -68.39 -21.19 36.72
N LYS A 323 -69.15 -20.68 37.71
CA LYS A 323 -70.60 -20.51 37.60
C LYS A 323 -71.00 -19.60 36.43
N TYR A 324 -70.28 -18.51 36.21
CA TYR A 324 -70.53 -17.61 35.09
C TYR A 324 -70.29 -18.30 33.73
N ARG A 325 -69.21 -19.08 33.62
CA ARG A 325 -68.93 -19.89 32.42
C ARG A 325 -70.05 -20.90 32.14
N ASP A 326 -70.54 -21.56 33.18
CA ASP A 326 -71.60 -22.56 33.04
C ASP A 326 -72.93 -21.88 32.65
N ASN A 327 -73.24 -20.72 33.23
CA ASN A 327 -74.37 -19.88 32.80
C ASN A 327 -74.24 -19.40 31.35
N LEU A 328 -73.06 -18.98 30.90
CA LEU A 328 -72.84 -18.63 29.48
C LEU A 328 -73.07 -19.82 28.55
N ARG A 329 -72.70 -21.03 28.99
CA ARG A 329 -72.96 -22.26 28.23
C ARG A 329 -74.45 -22.57 28.15
N GLU A 330 -75.16 -22.41 29.26
CA GLU A 330 -76.62 -22.58 29.32
C GLU A 330 -77.33 -21.53 28.45
N LEU A 331 -76.95 -20.26 28.55
CA LEU A 331 -77.48 -19.18 27.71
C LEU A 331 -77.25 -19.44 26.23
N ARG A 332 -76.07 -19.95 25.87
CA ARG A 332 -75.78 -20.37 24.50
C ARG A 332 -76.71 -21.51 24.07
N GLY A 333 -76.83 -22.57 24.88
CA GLY A 333 -77.75 -23.66 24.59
C GLY A 333 -79.20 -23.19 24.40
N ARG A 334 -79.67 -22.27 25.24
CA ARG A 334 -81.01 -21.65 25.10
C ARG A 334 -81.15 -20.79 23.85
N LEU A 335 -80.09 -20.12 23.41
CA LEU A 335 -80.10 -19.38 22.16
C LEU A 335 -80.11 -20.33 20.97
N ASP A 336 -79.32 -21.40 21.01
CA ASP A 336 -79.30 -22.44 19.98
C ASP A 336 -80.68 -23.12 19.89
N GLU A 337 -81.33 -23.43 21.03
CA GLU A 337 -82.70 -23.95 21.09
C GLU A 337 -83.71 -22.97 20.49
N ARG A 338 -83.64 -21.68 20.86
CA ARG A 338 -84.51 -20.65 20.26
C ARG A 338 -84.26 -20.48 18.77
N GLU A 339 -83.01 -20.61 18.33
CA GLU A 339 -82.65 -20.57 16.92
C GLU A 339 -83.25 -21.77 16.18
N ILE A 340 -83.18 -22.96 16.76
CA ILE A 340 -83.82 -24.18 16.20
C ILE A 340 -85.33 -23.97 16.12
N VAL A 341 -85.99 -23.56 17.20
CA VAL A 341 -87.44 -23.33 17.22
C VAL A 341 -87.84 -22.24 16.22
N ALA A 342 -87.13 -21.12 16.18
CA ALA A 342 -87.40 -20.05 15.21
C ALA A 342 -87.18 -20.51 13.77
N LYS A 343 -86.16 -21.33 13.50
CA LYS A 343 -85.94 -21.97 12.20
C LYS A 343 -87.06 -22.96 11.86
N GLU A 344 -87.53 -23.74 12.82
CA GLU A 344 -88.65 -24.66 12.64
C GLU A 344 -89.96 -23.92 12.38
N GLU A 345 -90.24 -22.82 13.08
CA GLU A 345 -91.35 -21.93 12.79
C GLU A 345 -91.22 -21.32 11.40
N LEU A 346 -90.03 -20.82 11.04
CA LEU A 346 -89.78 -20.28 9.70
C LEU A 346 -89.91 -21.35 8.62
N LYS A 347 -89.54 -22.61 8.90
CA LYS A 347 -89.88 -23.75 8.04
C LYS A 347 -91.40 -23.95 7.96
N LYS A 348 -92.16 -23.91 9.06
CA LYS A 348 -93.63 -23.99 8.96
C LYS A 348 -94.24 -22.88 8.08
N TYR A 349 -93.60 -21.70 8.01
CA TYR A 349 -94.01 -20.60 7.12
C TYR A 349 -93.41 -20.66 5.70
N GLY A 350 -92.29 -21.36 5.52
CA GLY A 350 -91.43 -21.31 4.33
C GLY A 350 -91.09 -22.66 3.71
N ASP A 351 -91.62 -23.76 4.23
CA ASP A 351 -91.49 -25.12 3.69
C ASP A 351 -92.47 -25.30 2.53
N VAL A 352 -92.22 -24.50 1.48
CA VAL A 352 -92.56 -24.83 0.09
C VAL A 352 -91.31 -24.48 -0.70
N GLY A 353 -90.27 -25.28 -0.49
CA GLY A 353 -88.97 -25.05 -1.12
C GLY A 353 -88.03 -26.23 -1.03
N GLU A 354 -88.54 -27.47 -1.06
CA GLU A 354 -87.83 -28.71 -1.43
C GLU A 354 -88.61 -29.91 -0.87
N PHE A 355 -89.70 -30.36 -1.50
CA PHE A 355 -90.09 -31.78 -1.49
C PHE A 355 -91.08 -32.04 -2.63
N GLU A 356 -91.01 -33.26 -3.14
CA GLU A 356 -91.53 -33.75 -4.42
C GLU A 356 -93.05 -33.63 -4.57
N VAL A 357 -93.47 -33.61 -5.84
CA VAL A 357 -94.86 -33.66 -6.30
C VAL A 357 -95.59 -34.83 -5.66
N GLU A 358 -96.56 -34.57 -4.79
CA GLU A 358 -97.67 -35.48 -4.56
C GLU A 358 -98.98 -34.69 -4.39
N GLU A 359 -99.88 -34.87 -5.35
CA GLU A 359 -101.23 -34.32 -5.36
C GLU A 359 -102.04 -34.87 -4.18
N GLY A 360 -102.59 -34.00 -3.33
CA GLY A 360 -103.49 -34.47 -2.30
C GLY A 360 -103.95 -33.43 -1.28
N SER A 361 -105.02 -32.70 -1.64
CA SER A 361 -106.12 -32.35 -0.73
C SER A 361 -105.82 -31.60 0.58
N GLY A 362 -106.16 -30.31 0.58
CA GLY A 362 -106.99 -29.71 1.65
C GLY A 362 -106.27 -28.94 2.75
N GLY A 363 -106.19 -27.61 2.59
CA GLY A 363 -105.77 -26.66 3.62
C GLY A 363 -105.78 -25.23 3.08
N ASP A 364 -106.97 -24.65 3.00
CA ASP A 364 -107.33 -23.41 2.29
C ASP A 364 -106.93 -22.12 3.05
N GLU A 365 -105.67 -22.00 3.47
CA GLU A 365 -105.08 -20.76 4.00
C GLU A 365 -103.73 -20.54 3.33
N GLY A 366 -103.77 -19.87 2.16
CA GLY A 366 -102.62 -19.63 1.30
C GLY A 366 -101.42 -19.08 2.07
N THR A 367 -100.32 -19.83 2.04
CA THR A 367 -99.06 -19.49 2.69
C THR A 367 -98.59 -18.08 2.26
N LEU A 368 -97.82 -17.39 3.11
CA LEU A 368 -97.35 -16.02 2.85
C LEU A 368 -96.66 -15.88 1.48
N ALA A 369 -96.04 -16.95 0.98
CA ALA A 369 -95.44 -17.03 -0.36
C ALA A 369 -96.47 -16.99 -1.50
N GLU A 370 -97.64 -17.61 -1.34
CA GLU A 370 -98.75 -17.51 -2.29
C GLU A 370 -99.41 -16.14 -2.24
N ILE A 371 -99.60 -15.58 -1.04
CA ILE A 371 -100.08 -14.21 -0.86
C ILE A 371 -99.09 -13.23 -1.53
N ALA A 372 -97.79 -13.38 -1.31
CA ALA A 372 -96.75 -12.57 -1.96
C ALA A 372 -96.75 -12.73 -3.49
N ARG A 373 -96.94 -13.95 -4.02
CA ARG A 373 -97.09 -14.17 -5.47
C ARG A 373 -98.33 -13.48 -6.03
N ARG A 374 -99.47 -13.58 -5.35
CA ARG A 374 -100.72 -12.90 -5.75
C ARG A 374 -100.57 -11.38 -5.69
N TYR A 375 -99.97 -10.83 -4.64
CA TYR A 375 -99.66 -9.40 -4.55
C TYR A 375 -98.69 -8.93 -5.63
N GLY A 376 -97.67 -9.73 -5.98
CA GLY A 376 -96.77 -9.43 -7.10
C GLY A 376 -97.48 -9.45 -8.45
N GLY A 377 -98.43 -10.36 -8.65
CA GLY A 377 -99.34 -10.37 -9.80
C GLY A 377 -100.20 -9.11 -9.87
N LEU A 378 -100.89 -8.79 -8.77
CA LEU A 378 -101.71 -7.58 -8.64
C LEU A 378 -100.90 -6.30 -8.87
N LEU A 379 -99.65 -6.21 -8.39
CA LEU A 379 -98.78 -5.05 -8.64
C LEU A 379 -98.45 -4.90 -10.13
N LYS A 380 -98.21 -6.00 -10.85
CA LYS A 380 -98.00 -5.96 -12.31
C LYS A 380 -99.27 -5.58 -13.04
N GLU A 381 -100.42 -6.08 -12.62
CA GLU A 381 -101.72 -5.71 -13.18
C GLU A 381 -102.01 -4.22 -12.93
N ILE A 382 -101.77 -3.70 -11.73
CA ILE A 382 -101.90 -2.27 -11.42
C ILE A 382 -100.96 -1.43 -12.30
N GLU A 383 -99.71 -1.87 -12.47
CA GLU A 383 -98.76 -1.17 -13.35
C GLU A 383 -99.22 -1.22 -14.81
N ASN A 384 -99.74 -2.35 -15.29
CA ASN A 384 -100.31 -2.47 -16.63
C ASN A 384 -101.54 -1.56 -16.82
N VAL A 385 -102.47 -1.54 -15.85
CA VAL A 385 -103.63 -0.64 -15.86
C VAL A 385 -103.19 0.81 -15.80
N ARG A 386 -102.16 1.14 -15.01
CA ARG A 386 -101.57 2.49 -14.96
C ARG A 386 -101.01 2.88 -16.32
N MET A 387 -100.29 1.97 -16.98
CA MET A 387 -99.77 2.17 -18.33
C MET A 387 -100.90 2.29 -19.38
N GLU A 388 -102.01 1.56 -19.25
CA GLU A 388 -103.18 1.68 -20.13
C GLU A 388 -103.94 3.01 -19.92
N ILE A 389 -104.14 3.45 -18.68
CA ILE A 389 -104.72 4.76 -18.37
C ILE A 389 -103.84 5.88 -18.95
N ALA A 390 -102.51 5.76 -18.83
CA ALA A 390 -101.59 6.70 -19.46
C ALA A 390 -101.69 6.70 -21.00
N ARG A 391 -102.05 5.57 -21.62
CA ARG A 391 -102.26 5.45 -23.07
C ARG A 391 -103.62 6.00 -23.55
N ILE A 392 -104.67 5.97 -22.72
CA ILE A 392 -106.02 6.46 -23.06
C ILE A 392 -106.20 7.96 -22.66
N GLY A 393 -105.24 8.53 -21.92
CA GLY A 393 -105.23 9.92 -21.44
C GLY A 393 -104.56 10.95 -22.37
N GLU A 394 -104.15 10.56 -23.59
CA GLU A 394 -103.83 11.43 -24.74
C GLU A 394 -104.82 11.15 -25.88
#